data_AF-A0A9Q3DQJ8-F1
#
_entry.id   AF-A0A9Q3DQJ8-F1
#
_cell.length_a   1.000
_cell.length_b   1.000
_cell.length_c   1.000
_cell.angle_alpha   90.00
_cell.angle_beta   90.00
_cell.angle_gamma   90.00
#
_symmetry.space_group_name_H-M   'P 1'
#
loop_
_entity.id
_entity.type
_entity.pdbx_description
1 polymer ?
#
loop_
_entity_poly.entity_id
_entity_poly.type
_entity_poly.pdbx_seq_one_letter_code
_entity_poly.pdbx_strand_id
1 'polypeptide(L)'
;MANIQAASSSEASRPPAFKTPSMKAPECFDGTQPFKSSFESQLFTLFGDPNEVRKAEAELHFVRIKEGGHVSLYIAYFRSLVSRIGDWGERALIHHFRKGLPSRILDQLASHPSRSDYLQDLMDITLELDTRYHERQNEKSHHQEKKPEASKSNSSHPQNSSISSQKKKKNFQKRDKPHSCLLNKDFK
;
A
#
# COMPACT_ATOMS: atom_id res chain seq x y z
N MET A 1 15.41 102.72 55.22
CA MET A 1 14.19 102.71 54.41
C MET A 1 14.57 102.60 52.93
N ALA A 2 13.78 101.82 52.17
CA ALA A 2 13.88 101.48 50.74
C ALA A 2 14.88 100.36 50.36
N ASN A 3 14.64 99.46 49.40
CA ASN A 3 13.46 98.76 48.86
C ASN A 3 14.06 97.74 47.87
N ILE A 4 13.98 96.42 48.07
CA ILE A 4 14.26 95.43 47.00
C ILE A 4 13.26 94.28 47.13
N GLN A 5 12.42 94.17 46.10
CA GLN A 5 11.46 93.11 45.86
C GLN A 5 12.17 91.77 45.63
N ALA A 6 11.74 90.72 46.32
CA ALA A 6 11.98 89.34 45.92
C ALA A 6 10.62 88.71 45.60
N ALA A 7 10.29 88.58 44.32
CA ALA A 7 9.13 87.86 43.86
C ALA A 7 9.47 87.01 42.64
N SER A 8 8.99 85.77 42.70
CA SER A 8 8.65 84.90 41.59
C SER A 8 9.78 84.08 40.95
N SER A 9 10.03 82.92 41.55
CA SER A 9 10.40 81.72 40.80
C SER A 9 9.24 81.38 39.86
N SER A 10 9.43 81.49 38.54
CA SER A 10 8.50 80.92 37.57
C SER A 10 8.75 79.41 37.48
N GLU A 11 7.90 78.66 38.18
CA GLU A 11 7.73 77.23 38.04
C GLU A 11 7.41 76.89 36.57
N ALA A 12 8.36 76.30 35.86
CA ALA A 12 8.17 75.83 34.50
C ALA A 12 7.09 74.74 34.49
N SER A 13 5.92 75.07 33.91
CA SER A 13 4.82 74.14 33.65
C SER A 13 5.29 72.93 32.83
N ARG A 14 5.51 71.78 33.49
CA ARG A 14 5.73 70.50 32.82
C ARG A 14 4.38 69.98 32.29
N PRO A 15 4.28 69.58 31.01
CA PRO A 15 3.05 68.99 30.50
C PRO A 15 2.75 67.67 31.22
N PRO A 16 1.45 67.31 31.40
CA PRO A 16 1.09 66.06 32.05
C PRO A 16 1.65 64.88 31.26
N ALA A 17 2.48 64.07 31.92
CA ALA A 17 3.04 62.87 31.32
C ALA A 17 1.90 61.92 30.90
N PHE A 18 1.85 61.57 29.61
CA PHE A 18 0.99 60.51 29.09
C PHE A 18 1.34 59.20 29.81
N LYS A 19 0.49 58.76 30.73
CA LYS A 19 0.63 57.44 31.36
C LYS A 19 0.25 56.40 30.30
N THR A 20 1.24 55.75 29.72
CA THR A 20 1.00 54.56 28.91
C THR A 20 0.39 53.48 29.81
N PRO A 21 -0.73 52.84 29.42
CA PRO A 21 -1.18 51.63 30.08
C PRO A 21 -0.04 50.60 29.98
N SER A 22 0.37 50.03 31.10
CA SER A 22 1.32 48.92 31.09
C SER A 22 0.69 47.77 30.31
N MET A 23 1.09 47.58 29.06
CA MET A 23 0.67 46.43 28.27
C MET A 23 1.17 45.17 28.98
N LYS A 24 0.24 44.26 29.29
CA LYS A 24 0.61 42.93 29.77
C LYS A 24 1.51 42.31 28.70
N ALA A 25 2.72 41.91 29.09
CA ALA A 25 3.61 41.19 28.19
C ALA A 25 2.82 40.01 27.60
N PRO A 26 2.87 39.79 26.27
CA PRO A 26 2.19 38.65 25.67
C PRO A 26 2.65 37.40 26.42
N GLU A 27 1.69 36.62 26.91
CA GLU A 27 1.95 35.31 27.51
C GLU A 27 2.92 34.59 26.57
N CYS A 28 4.09 34.22 27.09
CA CYS A 28 5.12 33.55 26.33
C CYS A 28 4.45 32.32 25.72
N PHE A 29 4.30 32.28 24.39
CA PHE A 29 3.72 31.13 23.72
C PHE A 29 4.64 29.93 23.97
N ASP A 30 4.31 29.13 24.97
CA ASP A 30 5.10 27.98 25.45
C ASP A 30 4.99 26.76 24.53
N GLY A 31 4.43 26.93 23.33
CA GLY A 31 4.17 25.86 22.38
C GLY A 31 3.15 24.83 22.87
N THR A 32 2.61 24.98 24.08
CA THR A 32 1.69 24.03 24.72
C THR A 32 0.27 24.59 24.65
N GLN A 33 -0.14 24.97 23.45
CA GLN A 33 -1.54 25.32 23.23
C GLN A 33 -2.40 24.05 23.30
N PRO A 34 -3.41 23.97 24.20
CA PRO A 34 -4.40 22.90 24.17
C PRO A 34 -5.19 22.86 22.84
N PHE A 35 -5.11 23.94 22.06
CA PHE A 35 -5.72 24.11 20.75
C PHE A 35 -5.33 23.02 19.74
N LYS A 36 -4.07 22.55 19.71
CA LYS A 36 -3.63 21.54 18.73
C LYS A 36 -4.41 20.23 18.90
N SER A 37 -4.56 19.77 20.14
CA SER A 37 -5.28 18.54 20.45
C SER A 37 -6.78 18.66 20.17
N SER A 38 -7.40 19.80 20.50
CA SER A 38 -8.81 20.05 20.19
C SER A 38 -9.08 20.15 18.68
N PHE A 39 -8.19 20.79 17.92
CA PHE A 39 -8.33 20.95 16.47
C PHE A 39 -8.18 19.63 15.73
N GLU A 40 -7.15 18.83 16.05
CA GLU A 40 -6.95 17.49 15.46
C GLU A 40 -8.13 16.57 15.77
N SER A 41 -8.64 16.60 17.00
CA SER A 41 -9.83 15.81 17.38
C SER A 41 -11.07 16.22 16.58
N GLN A 42 -11.27 17.51 16.31
CA GLN A 42 -12.39 18.00 15.49
C GLN A 42 -12.23 17.60 14.03
N LEU A 43 -11.01 17.66 13.47
CA LEU A 43 -10.76 17.16 12.12
C LEU A 43 -11.05 15.67 11.99
N PHE A 44 -10.59 14.86 12.95
CA PHE A 44 -10.89 13.43 12.95
C PHE A 44 -12.39 13.15 13.13
N THR A 45 -13.08 13.97 13.93
CA THR A 45 -14.53 13.84 14.12
C THR A 45 -15.32 14.18 12.85
N LEU A 46 -14.91 15.21 12.10
CA LEU A 46 -15.62 15.67 10.91
C LEU A 46 -15.24 14.91 9.64
N PHE A 47 -13.99 14.48 9.52
CA PHE A 47 -13.43 13.90 8.29
C PHE A 47 -12.82 12.51 8.46
N GLY A 48 -12.57 12.06 9.70
CA GLY A 48 -12.06 10.71 9.97
C GLY A 48 -13.15 9.66 9.81
N ASP A 49 -12.74 8.43 9.49
CA ASP A 49 -13.65 7.28 9.51
C ASP A 49 -13.72 6.72 10.95
N PRO A 50 -14.88 6.78 11.64
CA PRO A 50 -15.01 6.25 12.99
C PRO A 50 -14.69 4.75 13.11
N ASN A 51 -14.76 4.01 12.00
CA ASN A 51 -14.46 2.58 11.94
C ASN A 51 -13.14 2.28 11.22
N GLU A 52 -12.24 3.26 11.07
CA GLU A 52 -10.97 3.07 10.33
C GLU A 52 -10.18 1.86 10.84
N VAL A 53 -10.00 1.76 12.16
CA VAL A 53 -9.25 0.66 12.79
C VAL A 53 -9.92 -0.68 12.49
N ARG A 54 -11.24 -0.80 12.77
CA ARG A 54 -12.00 -2.03 12.52
C ARG A 54 -11.95 -2.45 11.05
N LYS A 55 -12.02 -1.48 10.14
CA LYS A 55 -11.91 -1.72 8.70
C LYS A 55 -10.51 -2.20 8.33
N ALA A 56 -9.47 -1.57 8.86
CA ALA A 56 -8.08 -1.98 8.64
C ALA A 56 -7.80 -3.38 9.18
N GLU A 57 -8.33 -3.75 10.35
CA GLU A 57 -8.24 -5.10 10.92
C GLU A 57 -8.93 -6.14 10.03
N ALA A 58 -10.14 -5.83 9.55
CA ALA A 58 -10.88 -6.69 8.64
C ALA A 58 -10.11 -6.88 7.33
N GLU A 59 -9.61 -5.79 6.73
CA GLU A 59 -8.76 -5.85 5.54
C GLU A 59 -7.53 -6.72 5.81
N LEU A 60 -6.81 -6.48 6.91
CA LEU A 60 -5.61 -7.23 7.32
C LEU A 60 -5.87 -8.74 7.41
N HIS A 61 -7.03 -9.14 7.92
CA HIS A 61 -7.42 -10.54 8.03
C HIS A 61 -7.61 -11.23 6.66
N PHE A 62 -8.02 -10.49 5.63
CA PHE A 62 -8.30 -11.01 4.29
C PHE A 62 -7.18 -10.76 3.27
N VAL A 63 -6.19 -9.91 3.57
CA VAL A 63 -5.07 -9.67 2.65
C VAL A 63 -4.30 -10.96 2.41
N ARG A 64 -4.21 -11.35 1.14
CA ARG A 64 -3.42 -12.49 0.68
C ARG A 64 -2.81 -12.20 -0.68
N ILE A 65 -1.63 -12.73 -0.92
CA ILE A 65 -0.96 -12.68 -2.22
C ILE A 65 -1.54 -13.77 -3.11
N LYS A 66 -1.68 -13.48 -4.41
CA LYS A 66 -1.95 -14.52 -5.42
C LYS A 66 -0.69 -15.35 -5.66
N GLU A 67 -0.83 -16.60 -6.11
CA GLU A 67 0.32 -17.53 -6.25
C GLU A 67 1.46 -17.00 -7.15
N GLY A 68 1.16 -16.14 -8.14
CA GLY A 68 2.14 -15.46 -8.99
C GLY A 68 2.37 -13.98 -8.68
N GLY A 69 1.84 -13.47 -7.58
CA GLY A 69 2.02 -12.07 -7.18
C GLY A 69 3.36 -11.83 -6.50
N HIS A 70 3.84 -10.59 -6.57
CA HIS A 70 5.05 -10.14 -5.90
C HIS A 70 4.79 -9.84 -4.42
N VAL A 71 5.73 -10.24 -3.57
CA VAL A 71 5.69 -10.04 -2.12
C VAL A 71 5.91 -8.58 -1.74
N SER A 72 6.70 -7.82 -2.51
CA SER A 72 6.97 -6.40 -2.25
C SER A 72 5.71 -5.54 -2.14
N LEU A 73 4.76 -5.74 -3.07
CA LEU A 73 3.47 -5.03 -3.06
C LEU A 73 2.64 -5.39 -1.83
N TYR A 74 2.66 -6.66 -1.44
CA TYR A 74 1.99 -7.12 -0.24
C TYR A 74 2.60 -6.54 1.02
N ILE A 75 3.93 -6.51 1.15
CA ILE A 75 4.61 -5.89 2.30
C ILE A 75 4.21 -4.41 2.41
N ALA A 76 4.24 -3.66 1.31
CA ALA A 76 3.85 -2.25 1.32
C ALA A 76 2.41 -2.05 1.82
N TYR A 77 1.47 -2.85 1.28
CA TYR A 77 0.07 -2.78 1.70
C TYR A 77 -0.15 -3.25 3.14
N PHE A 78 0.51 -4.32 3.56
CA PHE A 78 0.48 -4.84 4.93
C PHE A 78 0.96 -3.76 5.91
N ARG A 79 2.11 -3.13 5.66
CA ARG A 79 2.62 -2.03 6.49
C ARG A 79 1.64 -0.87 6.57
N SER A 80 0.98 -0.53 5.45
CA SER A 80 -0.03 0.54 5.45
C SER A 80 -1.22 0.24 6.37
N LEU A 81 -1.63 -1.03 6.47
CA LEU A 81 -2.71 -1.46 7.38
C LEU A 81 -2.23 -1.47 8.82
N VAL A 82 -1.02 -1.99 9.09
CA VAL A 82 -0.44 -2.00 10.44
C VAL A 82 -0.32 -0.58 11.00
N SER A 83 0.10 0.38 10.18
CA SER A 83 0.16 1.80 10.59
C SER A 83 -1.19 2.41 10.96
N ARG A 84 -2.30 1.92 10.39
CA ARG A 84 -3.66 2.38 10.73
C ARG A 84 -4.19 1.76 12.02
N ILE A 85 -3.71 0.56 12.36
CA ILE A 85 -4.16 -0.18 13.55
C ILE A 85 -3.38 0.27 14.79
N GLY A 86 -2.05 0.37 14.70
CA GLY A 86 -1.18 1.01 15.70
C GLY A 86 -0.83 0.19 16.95
N ASP A 87 -1.70 -0.66 17.47
CA ASP A 87 -1.57 -1.28 18.81
C ASP A 87 -1.36 -2.81 18.81
N TRP A 88 -1.18 -3.42 17.64
CA TRP A 88 -1.00 -4.87 17.54
C TRP A 88 0.41 -5.34 17.95
N GLY A 89 0.47 -6.44 18.68
CA GLY A 89 1.74 -7.07 19.08
C GLY A 89 2.45 -7.78 17.92
N GLU A 90 3.79 -7.79 17.95
CA GLU A 90 4.65 -8.36 16.91
C GLU A 90 4.28 -9.81 16.54
N ARG A 91 4.00 -10.66 17.54
CA ARG A 91 3.60 -12.06 17.32
C ARG A 91 2.30 -12.18 16.54
N ALA A 92 1.33 -11.29 16.80
CA ALA A 92 0.08 -11.26 16.06
C ALA A 92 0.34 -10.83 14.61
N LEU A 93 1.14 -9.77 14.41
CA LEU A 93 1.52 -9.31 13.08
C LEU A 93 2.23 -10.39 12.28
N ILE A 94 3.18 -11.13 12.89
CA ILE A 94 3.86 -12.26 12.26
C ILE A 94 2.86 -13.35 11.84
N HIS A 95 1.92 -13.69 12.70
CA HIS A 95 0.89 -14.69 12.40
C HIS A 95 0.04 -14.26 11.19
N HIS A 96 -0.44 -13.02 11.18
CA HIS A 96 -1.23 -12.48 10.08
C HIS A 96 -0.43 -12.36 8.78
N PHE A 97 0.84 -11.94 8.87
CA PHE A 97 1.74 -11.87 7.74
C PHE A 97 1.91 -13.25 7.08
N ARG A 98 2.24 -14.28 7.86
CA ARG A 98 2.40 -15.65 7.34
C ARG A 98 1.13 -16.20 6.71
N LYS A 99 -0.04 -15.89 7.27
CA LYS A 99 -1.34 -16.31 6.72
C LYS A 99 -1.60 -15.75 5.31
N GLY A 100 -1.09 -14.56 5.01
CA GLY A 100 -1.28 -13.91 3.71
C GLY A 100 -0.30 -14.37 2.63
N LEU A 101 0.75 -15.12 2.98
CA LEU A 101 1.79 -15.55 2.04
C LEU A 101 1.33 -16.73 1.15
N PRO A 102 1.82 -16.82 -0.09
CA PRO A 102 1.53 -17.94 -0.97
C PRO A 102 2.27 -19.21 -0.51
N SER A 103 1.74 -20.39 -0.84
CA SER A 103 2.30 -21.66 -0.39
C SER A 103 3.75 -21.84 -0.80
N ARG A 104 4.13 -21.41 -2.01
CA ARG A 104 5.53 -21.49 -2.49
C ARG A 104 6.54 -20.82 -1.56
N ILE A 105 6.15 -19.70 -0.93
CA ILE A 105 7.03 -18.96 -0.02
C ILE A 105 6.99 -19.61 1.36
N LEU A 106 5.82 -20.08 1.81
CA LEU A 106 5.68 -20.79 3.09
C LEU A 106 6.54 -22.06 3.15
N ASP A 107 6.59 -22.81 2.06
CA ASP A 107 7.42 -24.02 1.97
C ASP A 107 8.92 -23.69 2.05
N GLN A 108 9.34 -22.61 1.39
CA GLN A 108 10.73 -22.14 1.46
C GLN A 108 11.10 -21.61 2.85
N LEU A 109 10.18 -20.87 3.49
CA LEU A 109 10.33 -20.43 4.87
C LEU A 109 10.39 -21.61 5.86
N ALA A 110 9.69 -22.71 5.59
CA ALA A 110 9.74 -23.91 6.42
C ALA A 110 11.11 -24.62 6.34
N SER A 111 11.76 -24.54 5.16
CA SER A 111 13.13 -25.04 4.96
C SER A 111 14.22 -24.05 5.39
N HIS A 112 13.86 -22.81 5.72
CA HIS A 112 14.82 -21.77 6.07
C HIS A 112 15.39 -22.01 7.48
N PRO A 113 16.72 -21.96 7.68
CA PRO A 113 17.35 -22.32 8.95
C PRO A 113 17.06 -21.33 10.08
N SER A 114 16.75 -20.07 9.78
CA SER A 114 16.34 -19.08 10.77
C SER A 114 14.83 -18.91 10.80
N ARG A 115 14.23 -19.20 11.95
CA ARG A 115 12.91 -18.69 12.31
C ARG A 115 13.11 -17.30 12.90
N SER A 116 12.67 -16.28 12.19
CA SER A 116 12.69 -14.91 12.70
C SER A 116 11.56 -14.70 13.71
N ASP A 117 11.93 -14.15 14.88
CA ASP A 117 10.98 -13.73 15.92
C ASP A 117 10.53 -12.28 15.73
N TYR A 118 11.15 -11.56 14.78
CA TYR A 118 10.85 -10.19 14.40
C TYR A 118 10.17 -10.16 13.02
N LEU A 119 9.14 -9.33 12.88
CA LEU A 119 8.35 -9.14 11.66
C LEU A 119 9.21 -8.57 10.53
N GLN A 120 10.11 -7.63 10.85
CA GLN A 120 10.98 -7.02 9.86
C GLN A 120 11.91 -8.07 9.21
N ASP A 121 12.60 -8.85 10.03
CA ASP A 121 13.46 -9.94 9.54
C ASP A 121 12.66 -10.95 8.70
N LEU A 122 11.43 -11.28 9.12
CA LEU A 122 10.55 -12.14 8.35
C LEU A 122 10.19 -11.53 6.98
N MET A 123 9.88 -10.24 6.93
CA MET A 123 9.59 -9.53 5.68
C MET A 123 10.79 -9.56 4.74
N ASP A 124 12.00 -9.33 5.27
CA ASP A 124 13.24 -9.27 4.49
C ASP A 124 13.58 -10.64 3.89
N ILE A 125 13.52 -11.72 4.69
CA ILE A 125 13.71 -13.10 4.21
C ILE A 125 12.67 -13.44 3.13
N THR A 126 11.40 -13.08 3.36
CA THR A 126 10.30 -13.36 2.43
C THR A 126 10.53 -12.63 1.10
N LEU A 127 10.99 -11.38 1.13
CA LEU A 127 11.29 -10.58 -0.05
C LEU A 127 12.47 -11.15 -0.84
N GLU A 128 13.51 -11.63 -0.16
CA GLU A 128 14.66 -12.27 -0.80
C GLU A 128 14.23 -13.56 -1.55
N LEU A 129 13.46 -14.41 -0.88
CA LEU A 129 12.92 -15.64 -1.47
C LEU A 129 12.05 -15.35 -2.70
N ASP A 130 11.22 -14.32 -2.63
CA ASP A 130 10.36 -13.90 -3.74
C ASP A 130 11.17 -13.40 -4.93
N THR A 131 12.18 -12.56 -4.68
CA THR A 131 13.08 -12.04 -5.72
C THR A 131 13.75 -13.18 -6.48
N ARG A 132 14.34 -14.13 -5.76
CA ARG A 132 14.98 -15.32 -6.34
C ARG A 132 14.01 -16.20 -7.12
N TYR A 133 12.76 -16.31 -6.65
CA TYR A 133 11.73 -17.05 -7.37
C TYR A 133 11.43 -16.40 -8.72
N HIS A 134 11.21 -15.09 -8.75
CA HIS A 134 10.89 -14.37 -9.98
C HIS A 134 12.06 -14.35 -10.98
N GLU A 135 13.29 -14.20 -10.50
CA GLU A 135 14.49 -14.36 -11.33
C GLU A 135 14.51 -15.73 -12.04
N ARG A 136 14.29 -16.81 -11.29
CA ARG A 136 14.21 -18.16 -11.84
C ARG A 136 13.07 -18.32 -12.85
N GLN A 137 11.91 -17.70 -12.63
CA GLN A 137 10.80 -17.76 -13.60
C GLN A 137 11.17 -17.05 -14.91
N ASN A 138 11.82 -15.89 -14.82
CA ASN A 138 12.28 -15.13 -15.98
C ASN A 138 13.34 -15.90 -16.80
N GLU A 139 14.27 -16.60 -16.13
CA GLU A 139 15.25 -17.45 -16.79
C GLU A 139 14.59 -18.60 -17.58
N LYS A 140 13.56 -19.24 -16.99
CA LYS A 140 12.83 -20.33 -17.63
C LYS A 140 12.07 -19.87 -18.87
N SER A 141 11.44 -18.71 -18.84
CA SER A 141 10.77 -18.14 -20.02
C SER A 141 11.76 -17.88 -21.16
N HIS A 142 12.94 -17.33 -20.85
CA HIS A 142 13.96 -17.05 -21.88
C HIS A 142 14.58 -18.30 -22.51
N HIS A 143 14.63 -19.43 -21.79
CA HIS A 143 15.14 -20.69 -22.34
C HIS A 143 14.12 -21.41 -23.23
N GLN A 144 12.81 -21.20 -23.04
CA GLN A 144 11.78 -21.83 -23.88
C GLN A 144 11.62 -21.16 -25.25
N GLU A 145 11.99 -19.90 -25.40
CA GLU A 145 11.93 -19.19 -26.69
C GLU A 145 13.02 -19.61 -27.68
N LYS A 146 14.05 -20.36 -27.24
CA LYS A 146 15.09 -20.91 -28.11
C LYS A 146 14.77 -22.34 -28.54
N LYS A 147 13.59 -22.57 -29.13
CA LYS A 147 13.36 -23.79 -29.91
C LYS A 147 13.91 -23.54 -31.32
N PRO A 148 14.92 -24.30 -31.81
CA PRO A 148 15.41 -24.12 -33.16
C PRO A 148 14.27 -24.42 -34.12
N GLU A 149 13.94 -23.44 -34.95
CA GLU A 149 13.01 -23.56 -36.05
C GLU A 149 13.54 -24.67 -36.96
N ALA A 150 12.89 -25.84 -36.92
CA ALA A 150 13.22 -26.93 -37.81
C ALA A 150 13.01 -26.42 -39.24
N SER A 151 14.12 -26.27 -39.96
CA SER A 151 14.21 -25.88 -41.36
C SER A 151 13.19 -26.64 -42.20
N LYS A 152 12.17 -25.94 -42.69
CA LYS A 152 11.34 -26.39 -43.80
C LYS A 152 12.16 -26.32 -45.08
N SER A 153 13.03 -27.31 -45.31
CA SER A 153 13.42 -27.67 -46.66
C SER A 153 12.33 -28.58 -47.21
N ASN A 154 11.62 -28.12 -48.24
CA ASN A 154 11.56 -28.82 -49.54
C ASN A 154 10.57 -28.11 -50.47
N SER A 155 11.15 -27.55 -51.52
CA SER A 155 10.51 -27.10 -52.74
C SER A 155 10.07 -28.29 -53.60
N SER A 156 9.06 -28.03 -54.42
CA SER A 156 8.63 -28.72 -55.64
C SER A 156 7.75 -29.98 -55.55
N HIS A 157 6.49 -29.76 -55.93
CA HIS A 157 5.52 -30.70 -56.48
C HIS A 157 6.00 -31.23 -57.86
N PRO A 158 5.56 -32.41 -58.37
CA PRO A 158 4.29 -32.42 -59.10
C PRO A 158 3.42 -33.70 -58.96
N GLN A 159 2.21 -33.54 -59.51
CA GLN A 159 1.04 -34.39 -59.57
C GLN A 159 1.25 -35.79 -60.20
N ASN A 160 0.51 -36.80 -59.73
CA ASN A 160 -0.11 -37.79 -60.64
C ASN A 160 -1.35 -38.45 -60.00
N SER A 161 -2.16 -39.05 -60.85
CA SER A 161 -3.62 -39.13 -60.81
C SER A 161 -4.18 -40.51 -60.45
N SER A 162 -5.41 -40.46 -59.91
CA SER A 162 -6.55 -41.39 -60.12
C SER A 162 -6.63 -42.79 -59.48
N ILE A 163 -7.84 -43.05 -58.92
CA ILE A 163 -8.60 -44.33 -58.82
C ILE A 163 -8.07 -45.39 -57.83
N SER A 164 -8.84 -46.08 -56.98
CA SER A 164 -10.24 -46.06 -56.51
C SER A 164 -10.36 -47.01 -55.29
N SER A 165 -11.51 -46.98 -54.60
CA SER A 165 -12.15 -48.11 -53.89
C SER A 165 -11.93 -48.32 -52.37
N GLN A 166 -12.94 -47.84 -51.63
CA GLN A 166 -13.74 -48.56 -50.60
C GLN A 166 -13.05 -49.24 -49.40
N LYS A 167 -13.28 -48.73 -48.17
CA LYS A 167 -14.18 -49.35 -47.15
C LYS A 167 -14.19 -48.60 -45.80
N LYS A 168 -15.37 -48.12 -45.43
CA LYS A 168 -16.06 -48.27 -44.12
C LYS A 168 -15.21 -48.25 -42.82
N LYS A 169 -15.43 -47.25 -41.96
CA LYS A 169 -16.39 -47.31 -40.82
C LYS A 169 -16.48 -45.99 -40.07
N LYS A 170 -17.68 -45.75 -39.54
CA LYS A 170 -18.23 -44.57 -38.89
C LYS A 170 -17.65 -44.38 -37.48
N ASN A 171 -17.40 -43.14 -37.05
CA ASN A 171 -18.04 -42.63 -35.83
C ASN A 171 -18.04 -41.10 -35.80
N PHE A 172 -19.23 -40.52 -35.91
CA PHE A 172 -19.52 -39.11 -35.68
C PHE A 172 -20.47 -39.06 -34.48
N GLN A 173 -20.05 -38.43 -33.39
CA GLN A 173 -20.96 -37.71 -32.49
C GLN A 173 -20.33 -36.34 -32.18
N LYS A 174 -20.44 -35.44 -33.15
CA LYS A 174 -20.55 -34.01 -32.88
C LYS A 174 -22.00 -33.75 -32.51
N ARG A 175 -22.24 -33.21 -31.32
CA ARG A 175 -23.47 -32.48 -31.01
C ARG A 175 -23.13 -31.01 -31.00
N ASP A 176 -23.41 -30.36 -32.11
CA ASP A 176 -23.74 -28.94 -32.11
C ASP A 176 -25.22 -28.83 -31.69
N LYS A 177 -25.53 -27.92 -30.77
CA LYS A 177 -26.60 -26.94 -31.02
C LYS A 177 -26.54 -25.74 -30.06
N PRO A 178 -27.00 -24.57 -30.52
CA PRO A 178 -26.80 -23.26 -29.91
C PRO A 178 -28.06 -22.77 -29.17
N HIS A 179 -27.91 -21.73 -28.33
CA HIS A 179 -28.69 -20.48 -28.40
C HIS A 179 -28.39 -19.57 -27.20
N SER A 180 -27.90 -18.37 -27.52
CA SER A 180 -28.23 -17.05 -26.93
C SER A 180 -28.98 -16.99 -25.58
N CYS A 181 -28.38 -16.30 -24.60
CA CYS A 181 -29.09 -15.37 -23.71
C CYS A 181 -28.22 -14.13 -23.48
N LEU A 182 -28.72 -12.98 -23.94
CA LEU A 182 -28.22 -11.64 -23.73
C LEU A 182 -28.44 -11.19 -22.28
N LEU A 183 -27.49 -10.39 -21.79
CA LEU A 183 -27.64 -9.13 -21.02
C LEU A 183 -28.55 -9.05 -19.77
N ASN A 184 -28.00 -8.28 -18.81
CA ASN A 184 -28.62 -7.47 -17.75
C ASN A 184 -28.83 -8.20 -16.40
N LYS A 185 -28.60 -7.62 -15.22
CA LYS A 185 -28.26 -6.25 -14.78
C LYS A 185 -28.07 -6.30 -13.24
N ASP A 186 -27.43 -5.26 -12.69
CA ASP A 186 -27.55 -4.77 -11.30
C ASP A 186 -26.82 -5.52 -10.17
N PHE A 187 -25.63 -5.02 -9.81
CA PHE A 187 -25.14 -5.07 -8.43
C PHE A 187 -25.51 -3.75 -7.75
N LYS A 188 -26.27 -3.88 -6.65
CA LYS A 188 -26.61 -2.82 -5.70
C LYS A 188 -25.69 -2.90 -4.49
#